data_AF-A0A257MQ24-F1
#
_entry.id   AF-A0A257MQ24-F1
#
_cell.length_a   1.000
_cell.length_b   1.000
_cell.length_c   1.000
_cell.angle_alpha   90.00
_cell.angle_beta   90.00
_cell.angle_gamma   90.00
#
_symmetry.space_group_name_H-M   'P 1'
#
loop_
_entity.id
_entity.type
_entity.pdbx_description
1 polymer ?
#
loop_
_entity_poly.entity_id
_entity_poly.type
_entity_poly.pdbx_seq_one_letter_code
_entity_poly.pdbx_strand_id
1 'polypeptide(L)'
;MQSNPMHPCGLSLVMADITRLDVEAIVNAANSSLLGGGGVDGAIHGAAGPELLKECRHLGGCPAGEARITKGYCLPAKWVIHTVGPVWKGGSFGEDELLARCYKSCFSLADRYGIKSIAFPAISAGAYGFPMQRACRIALSE
;
A
#
# COMPACT_ATOMS: atom_id res chain seq x y z
N MET A 1 39.21 0.97 -0.59
CA MET A 1 38.05 1.82 -0.28
C MET A 1 37.56 2.44 -1.57
N GLN A 2 36.56 1.85 -2.22
CA GLN A 2 35.77 2.54 -3.22
C GLN A 2 34.38 2.67 -2.61
N SER A 3 34.10 3.86 -2.09
CA SER A 3 32.77 4.25 -1.63
C SER A 3 31.84 4.21 -2.84
N ASN A 4 30.92 3.24 -2.84
CA ASN A 4 29.86 3.20 -3.83
C ASN A 4 29.01 4.47 -3.66
N PRO A 5 28.80 5.29 -4.70
CA PRO A 5 27.97 6.49 -4.59
C PRO A 5 26.56 6.08 -4.16
N MET A 6 25.99 6.78 -3.17
CA MET A 6 24.58 6.69 -2.81
C MET A 6 23.74 6.84 -4.08
N HIS A 7 23.06 5.78 -4.53
CA HIS A 7 22.05 5.91 -5.56
C HIS A 7 20.85 6.67 -4.97
N PRO A 8 20.46 7.83 -5.53
CA PRO A 8 19.29 8.58 -5.11
C PRO A 8 18.06 7.83 -5.62
N CYS A 9 17.15 7.43 -4.72
CA CYS A 9 15.80 6.90 -4.98
C CYS A 9 15.60 6.05 -6.27
N GLY A 10 15.54 4.73 -6.15
CA GLY A 10 15.28 3.82 -7.28
C GLY A 10 13.85 3.28 -7.32
N LEU A 11 13.29 3.14 -8.53
CA LEU A 11 12.01 2.45 -8.79
C LEU A 11 12.29 1.08 -9.42
N SER A 12 11.56 0.05 -9.01
CA SER A 12 11.65 -1.29 -9.59
C SER A 12 10.26 -1.90 -9.77
N LEU A 13 10.05 -2.59 -10.88
CA LEU A 13 8.84 -3.36 -11.14
C LEU A 13 9.16 -4.85 -10.93
N VAL A 14 8.42 -5.52 -10.07
CA VAL A 14 8.66 -6.91 -9.70
C VAL A 14 7.36 -7.69 -9.73
N MET A 15 7.39 -8.88 -10.34
CA MET A 15 6.31 -9.86 -10.22
C MET A 15 6.61 -10.77 -9.04
N ALA A 16 5.92 -10.56 -7.93
CA ALA A 16 6.13 -11.32 -6.70
C ALA A 16 4.87 -11.32 -5.82
N ASP A 17 4.86 -12.21 -4.83
CA ASP A 17 3.96 -12.13 -3.69
C ASP A 17 4.46 -11.05 -2.73
N ILE A 18 3.68 -9.99 -2.56
CA ILE A 18 4.04 -8.83 -1.74
C ILE A 18 4.30 -9.22 -0.27
N THR A 19 3.67 -10.30 0.23
CA THR A 19 3.84 -10.76 1.62
C THR A 19 5.22 -11.35 1.90
N ARG A 20 6.00 -11.61 0.85
CA ARG A 20 7.33 -12.23 0.91
C ARG A 20 8.47 -11.24 0.65
N LEU A 21 8.17 -9.98 0.35
CA LEU A 21 9.18 -8.98 0.00
C LEU A 21 9.92 -8.51 1.25
N ASP A 22 11.26 -8.55 1.18
CA ASP A 22 12.15 -7.98 2.20
C ASP A 22 12.38 -6.49 1.93
N VAL A 23 11.37 -5.70 2.30
CA VAL A 23 11.37 -4.23 2.25
C VAL A 23 10.91 -3.70 3.60
N GLU A 24 11.19 -2.43 3.91
CA GLU A 24 10.83 -1.90 5.22
C GLU A 24 9.32 -1.75 5.41
N ALA A 25 8.58 -1.42 4.35
CA ALA A 25 7.12 -1.40 4.36
C ALA A 25 6.50 -2.01 3.10
N ILE A 26 5.37 -2.71 3.28
CA ILE A 26 4.49 -3.07 2.17
C ILE A 26 3.18 -2.30 2.29
N VAL A 27 2.56 -2.02 1.16
CA VAL A 27 1.27 -1.33 1.11
C VAL A 27 0.16 -2.36 0.95
N ASN A 28 -0.86 -2.27 1.80
CA ASN A 28 -2.08 -3.04 1.68
C ASN A 28 -3.16 -2.21 0.98
N ALA A 29 -3.69 -2.73 -0.13
CA ALA A 29 -4.89 -2.20 -0.78
C ALA A 29 -6.13 -2.66 -0.01
N ALA A 30 -6.46 -1.91 1.05
CA ALA A 30 -7.47 -2.25 2.03
C ALA A 30 -8.86 -1.71 1.65
N ASN A 31 -9.88 -2.18 2.35
CA ASN A 31 -11.19 -1.55 2.39
C ASN A 31 -11.32 -0.61 3.61
N SER A 32 -12.37 0.22 3.64
CA SER A 32 -12.55 1.27 4.65
C SER A 32 -12.59 0.79 6.11
N SER A 33 -12.93 -0.48 6.35
CA SER A 33 -12.94 -1.03 7.71
C SER A 33 -11.54 -1.31 8.26
N LEU A 34 -10.55 -1.55 7.39
CA LEU A 34 -9.23 -2.09 7.72
C LEU A 34 -9.23 -3.47 8.41
N LEU A 35 -10.37 -4.17 8.45
CA LEU A 35 -10.52 -5.43 9.18
C LEU A 35 -10.26 -6.66 8.30
N GLY A 36 -9.41 -6.50 7.28
CA GLY A 36 -9.14 -7.51 6.26
C GLY A 36 -10.26 -7.66 5.23
N GLY A 37 -10.09 -8.65 4.35
CA GLY A 37 -10.94 -8.86 3.19
C GLY A 37 -10.41 -9.99 2.31
N GLY A 38 -10.73 -9.92 1.01
CA GLY A 38 -10.19 -10.84 -0.01
C GLY A 38 -8.94 -10.29 -0.72
N GLY A 39 -8.45 -11.02 -1.71
CA GLY A 39 -7.33 -10.56 -2.55
C GLY A 39 -6.04 -10.34 -1.77
N VAL A 40 -5.30 -9.28 -2.11
CA VAL A 40 -4.02 -8.94 -1.46
C VAL A 40 -4.19 -8.60 0.02
N ASP A 41 -5.33 -8.00 0.41
CA ASP A 41 -5.65 -7.67 1.80
C ASP A 41 -5.76 -8.94 2.66
N GLY A 42 -6.52 -9.92 2.17
CA GLY A 42 -6.63 -11.23 2.80
C GLY A 42 -5.28 -11.96 2.89
N ALA A 43 -4.46 -11.89 1.83
CA ALA A 43 -3.13 -12.49 1.84
C ALA A 43 -2.20 -11.86 2.88
N ILE A 44 -2.18 -10.51 2.97
CA ILE A 44 -1.40 -9.77 3.97
C ILE A 44 -1.86 -10.12 5.39
N HIS A 45 -3.17 -10.11 5.67
CA HIS A 45 -3.69 -10.50 6.98
C HIS A 45 -3.39 -11.96 7.34
N GLY A 46 -3.48 -12.87 6.37
CA GLY A 46 -3.14 -14.28 6.57
C GLY A 46 -1.66 -14.48 6.91
N ALA A 47 -0.76 -13.78 6.21
CA ALA A 47 0.69 -13.89 6.39
C ALA A 47 1.20 -13.15 7.65
N ALA A 48 0.64 -11.99 7.97
CA ALA A 48 1.03 -11.21 9.14
C ALA A 48 0.58 -11.83 10.47
N GLY A 49 -0.49 -12.65 10.44
CA GLY A 49 -1.08 -13.28 11.61
C GLY A 49 -2.13 -12.43 12.32
N PRO A 50 -2.77 -12.98 13.38
CA PRO A 50 -3.95 -12.38 14.01
C PRO A 50 -3.68 -11.04 14.71
N GLU A 51 -2.43 -10.74 15.04
CA GLU A 51 -2.06 -9.49 15.70
C GLU A 51 -2.27 -8.27 14.80
N LEU A 52 -2.09 -8.41 13.48
CA LEU A 52 -2.38 -7.33 12.53
C LEU A 52 -3.83 -6.88 12.61
N LEU A 53 -4.76 -7.84 12.63
CA LEU A 53 -6.19 -7.53 12.75
C LEU A 53 -6.51 -6.87 14.10
N LYS A 54 -5.83 -7.27 15.19
CA LYS A 54 -6.01 -6.64 16.50
C LYS A 54 -5.56 -5.18 16.48
N GLU A 55 -4.42 -4.86 15.88
CA GLU A 55 -3.97 -3.47 15.75
C GLU A 55 -4.92 -2.66 14.84
N CYS A 56 -5.34 -3.21 13.71
CA CYS A 56 -6.29 -2.54 12.80
C CYS A 56 -7.59 -2.10 13.49
N ARG A 57 -8.11 -2.89 14.45
CA ARG A 57 -9.31 -2.52 15.22
C ARG A 57 -9.16 -1.22 16.01
N HIS A 58 -7.95 -0.85 16.40
CA HIS A 58 -7.68 0.38 17.13
C HIS A 58 -7.54 1.61 16.22
N LEU A 59 -7.45 1.42 14.90
CA LEU A 59 -7.28 2.52 13.93
C LEU A 59 -8.60 3.23 13.58
N GLY A 60 -9.76 2.60 13.83
CA GLY A 60 -11.08 3.19 13.54
C GLY A 60 -11.43 3.30 12.05
N GLY A 61 -10.75 2.54 11.18
CA GLY A 61 -10.97 2.54 9.74
C GLY A 61 -10.10 3.57 8.98
N CYS A 62 -10.34 3.68 7.67
CA CYS A 62 -9.62 4.58 6.78
C CYS A 62 -10.52 5.10 5.65
N PRO A 63 -10.66 6.43 5.49
CA PRO A 63 -11.33 7.02 4.32
C PRO A 63 -10.59 6.73 3.00
N ALA A 64 -11.33 6.77 1.89
CA ALA A 64 -10.72 6.63 0.57
C ALA A 64 -9.70 7.76 0.30
N GLY A 65 -8.56 7.43 -0.28
CA GLY A 65 -7.45 8.36 -0.52
C GLY A 65 -6.56 8.61 0.69
N GLU A 66 -6.83 8.00 1.85
CA GLU A 66 -5.98 8.09 3.04
C GLU A 66 -5.21 6.79 3.31
N ALA A 67 -4.29 6.85 4.26
CA ALA A 67 -3.56 5.69 4.74
C ALA A 67 -3.44 5.65 6.28
N ARG A 68 -3.25 4.45 6.83
CA ARG A 68 -2.88 4.16 8.22
C ARG A 68 -1.70 3.19 8.23
N ILE A 69 -0.97 3.12 9.34
CA ILE A 69 0.21 2.26 9.46
C ILE A 69 0.09 1.34 10.68
N THR A 70 0.57 0.12 10.54
CA THR A 70 0.64 -0.93 11.57
C THR A 70 1.99 -1.63 11.50
N LYS A 71 2.32 -2.43 12.52
CA LYS A 71 3.48 -3.33 12.45
C LYS A 71 3.23 -4.45 11.42
N GLY A 72 4.30 -4.97 10.83
CA GLY A 72 4.22 -6.10 9.89
C GLY A 72 4.11 -7.48 10.53
N TYR A 73 4.34 -7.59 11.85
CA TYR A 73 4.20 -8.84 12.61
C TYR A 73 5.02 -9.99 12.02
N CYS A 74 4.36 -11.05 11.52
CA CYS A 74 5.03 -12.22 10.95
C CYS A 74 5.54 -11.98 9.51
N LEU A 75 5.27 -10.82 8.91
CA LEU A 75 5.81 -10.45 7.60
C LEU A 75 7.33 -10.16 7.69
N PRO A 76 8.09 -10.38 6.60
CA PRO A 76 9.45 -9.86 6.49
C PRO A 76 9.50 -8.33 6.62
N ALA A 77 8.47 -7.65 6.09
CA ALA A 77 8.34 -6.21 6.18
C ALA A 77 8.05 -5.74 7.60
N LYS A 78 8.71 -4.65 8.03
CA LYS A 78 8.56 -4.10 9.38
C LYS A 78 7.21 -3.41 9.56
N TRP A 79 6.69 -2.82 8.49
CA TRP A 79 5.45 -2.03 8.50
C TRP A 79 4.49 -2.48 7.42
N VAL A 80 3.19 -2.37 7.71
CA VAL A 80 2.14 -2.41 6.70
C VAL A 80 1.46 -1.05 6.66
N ILE A 81 1.44 -0.43 5.48
CA ILE A 81 0.70 0.80 5.24
C ILE A 81 -0.61 0.45 4.55
N HIS A 82 -1.73 0.61 5.25
CA HIS A 82 -3.05 0.32 4.75
C HIS A 82 -3.64 1.57 4.10
N THR A 83 -3.91 1.52 2.80
CA THR A 83 -4.58 2.61 2.09
C THR A 83 -5.85 2.12 1.41
N VAL A 84 -6.84 3.01 1.31
CA VAL A 84 -8.14 2.69 0.73
C VAL A 84 -8.26 3.41 -0.59
N GLY A 85 -8.15 2.65 -1.67
CA GLY A 85 -8.33 3.16 -3.02
C GLY A 85 -9.80 3.47 -3.35
N PRO A 86 -10.06 4.27 -4.40
CA PRO A 86 -11.43 4.51 -4.86
C PRO A 86 -11.99 3.27 -5.58
N VAL A 87 -13.31 3.07 -5.46
CA VAL A 87 -14.07 2.17 -6.33
C VAL A 87 -14.31 2.87 -7.66
N TRP A 88 -14.00 2.21 -8.78
CA TRP A 88 -14.18 2.76 -10.10
C TRP A 88 -15.66 2.96 -10.45
N LYS A 89 -16.03 4.18 -10.85
CA LYS A 89 -17.39 4.55 -11.25
C LYS A 89 -17.44 5.24 -12.62
N GLY A 90 -16.44 4.98 -13.47
CA GLY A 90 -16.34 5.56 -14.80
C GLY A 90 -15.39 6.75 -14.93
N GLY A 91 -14.69 7.14 -13.85
CA GLY A 91 -13.58 8.10 -13.91
C GLY A 91 -14.03 9.56 -13.96
N SER A 92 -15.27 9.85 -13.56
CA SER A 92 -15.87 11.19 -13.52
C SER A 92 -16.23 11.66 -12.10
N PHE A 93 -15.82 10.90 -11.08
CA PHE A 93 -16.12 11.15 -9.67
C PHE A 93 -14.86 11.43 -8.83
N GLY A 94 -13.77 11.84 -9.48
CA GLY A 94 -12.50 12.16 -8.84
C GLY A 94 -11.67 10.92 -8.45
N GLU A 95 -11.89 9.79 -9.12
CA GLU A 95 -11.19 8.54 -8.78
C GLU A 95 -9.68 8.65 -9.04
N ASP A 96 -9.25 9.40 -10.06
CA ASP A 96 -7.82 9.58 -10.34
C ASP A 96 -7.12 10.33 -9.19
N GLU A 97 -7.73 11.44 -8.75
CA GLU A 97 -7.22 12.24 -7.64
C GLU A 97 -7.23 11.47 -6.32
N LEU A 98 -8.26 10.65 -6.07
CA LEU A 98 -8.31 9.79 -4.90
C LEU A 98 -7.24 8.70 -4.94
N LEU A 99 -6.99 8.09 -6.10
CA LEU A 99 -5.93 7.11 -6.25
C LEU A 99 -4.55 7.75 -6.04
N ALA A 100 -4.30 8.93 -6.63
CA ALA A 100 -3.09 9.71 -6.39
C ALA A 100 -2.89 10.04 -4.90
N ARG A 101 -3.95 10.43 -4.20
CA ARG A 101 -3.92 10.67 -2.75
C ARG A 101 -3.54 9.43 -1.93
N CYS A 102 -3.85 8.22 -2.39
CA CYS A 102 -3.40 6.98 -1.73
C CYS A 102 -1.86 6.90 -1.71
N TYR A 103 -1.23 7.10 -2.87
CA TYR A 103 0.24 7.10 -3.00
C TYR A 103 0.87 8.19 -2.12
N LYS A 104 0.39 9.44 -2.21
CA LYS A 104 0.85 10.56 -1.37
C LYS A 104 0.73 10.26 0.13
N SER A 105 -0.39 9.69 0.57
CA SER A 105 -0.61 9.35 1.97
C SER A 105 0.35 8.27 2.45
N CYS A 106 0.61 7.25 1.61
CA CYS A 106 1.61 6.22 1.92
C CYS A 106 3.02 6.80 2.03
N PHE A 107 3.44 7.65 1.08
CA PHE A 107 4.76 8.28 1.12
C PHE A 107 4.90 9.25 2.30
N SER A 108 3.84 9.96 2.68
CA SER A 108 3.86 10.81 3.88
C SER A 108 4.06 10.00 5.17
N LEU A 109 3.49 8.80 5.26
CA LEU A 109 3.76 7.87 6.36
C LEU A 109 5.19 7.31 6.27
N ALA A 110 5.67 6.99 5.07
CA ALA A 110 7.03 6.52 4.88
C ALA A 110 8.06 7.55 5.39
N ASP A 111 7.89 8.81 5.01
CA ASP A 111 8.73 9.92 5.46
C ASP A 111 8.68 10.09 6.99
N ARG A 112 7.46 10.15 7.56
CA ARG A 112 7.26 10.32 9.01
C ARG A 112 7.91 9.21 9.85
N TYR A 113 7.93 7.98 9.35
CA TYR A 113 8.48 6.81 10.04
C TYR A 113 9.91 6.47 9.60
N GLY A 114 10.51 7.27 8.72
CA GLY A 114 11.88 7.06 8.24
C GLY A 114 12.06 5.79 7.40
N ILE A 115 11.02 5.35 6.70
CA ILE A 115 10.98 4.15 5.86
C ILE A 115 11.69 4.44 4.54
N LYS A 116 12.66 3.60 4.18
CA LYS A 116 13.55 3.76 3.03
C LYS A 116 13.24 2.84 1.85
N SER A 117 12.44 1.80 2.06
CA SER A 117 11.97 0.90 0.99
C SER A 117 10.51 0.55 1.20
N ILE A 118 9.71 0.77 0.15
CA ILE A 118 8.26 0.57 0.16
C ILE A 118 7.84 -0.17 -1.10
N ALA A 119 6.98 -1.19 -0.96
CA ALA A 119 6.40 -1.92 -2.07
C ALA A 119 4.90 -1.68 -2.17
N PHE A 120 4.42 -1.40 -3.38
CA PHE A 120 3.01 -1.16 -3.68
C PHE A 120 2.42 -2.29 -4.53
N PRO A 121 1.20 -2.76 -4.23
CA PRO A 121 0.39 -3.49 -5.19
C PRO A 121 -0.24 -2.52 -6.20
N ALA A 122 -0.92 -3.05 -7.22
CA ALA A 122 -1.77 -2.25 -8.11
C ALA A 122 -3.06 -1.83 -7.38
N ILE A 123 -3.00 -0.72 -6.63
CA ILE A 123 -4.12 -0.21 -5.82
C ILE A 123 -5.36 0.01 -6.71
N SER A 124 -6.52 -0.42 -6.21
CA SER A 124 -7.83 -0.40 -6.89
C SER A 124 -7.98 -1.19 -8.20
N ALA A 125 -6.90 -1.72 -8.79
CA ALA A 125 -6.94 -2.38 -10.09
C ALA A 125 -7.42 -3.85 -10.06
N GLY A 126 -7.85 -4.33 -8.89
CA GLY A 126 -8.47 -5.64 -8.69
C GLY A 126 -9.98 -5.52 -8.45
N ALA A 127 -10.44 -5.89 -7.25
CA ALA A 127 -11.86 -5.90 -6.89
C ALA A 127 -12.59 -4.54 -7.04
N TYR A 128 -11.86 -3.42 -7.01
CA TYR A 128 -12.43 -2.07 -7.19
C TYR A 128 -12.53 -1.64 -8.66
N GLY A 129 -12.08 -2.48 -9.60
CA GLY A 129 -12.35 -2.33 -11.03
C GLY A 129 -11.65 -1.15 -11.72
N PHE A 130 -10.66 -0.52 -11.07
CA PHE A 130 -9.94 0.59 -11.67
C PHE A 130 -9.15 0.10 -12.90
N PRO A 131 -9.25 0.75 -14.08
CA PRO A 131 -8.55 0.31 -15.27
C PRO A 131 -7.03 0.22 -15.06
N MET A 132 -6.45 -0.97 -15.21
CA MET A 132 -5.05 -1.26 -14.89
C MET A 132 -4.08 -0.25 -15.53
N GLN A 133 -4.22 0.02 -16.82
CA GLN A 133 -3.35 0.98 -17.53
C GLN A 133 -3.42 2.39 -16.95
N ARG A 134 -4.61 2.82 -16.50
CA ARG A 134 -4.81 4.15 -15.90
C ARG A 134 -4.24 4.20 -14.49
N ALA A 135 -4.50 3.16 -13.68
CA ALA A 135 -3.93 3.01 -12.34
C ALA A 135 -2.39 3.03 -12.38
N CYS A 136 -1.77 2.28 -13.30
CA CYS A 136 -0.31 2.28 -13.47
C CYS A 136 0.26 3.65 -13.87
N ARG A 137 -0.43 4.41 -14.73
CA ARG A 137 0.01 5.77 -15.07
C ARG A 137 0.03 6.68 -13.85
N ILE A 138 -1.01 6.62 -13.02
CA ILE A 138 -1.09 7.38 -11.78
C ILE A 138 0.03 6.93 -10.83
N ALA A 139 0.22 5.62 -10.65
CA ALA A 139 1.27 5.08 -9.78
C ALA A 139 2.69 5.53 -10.17
N LEU A 140 2.96 5.74 -11.46
CA LEU A 140 4.26 6.18 -11.96
C LEU A 140 4.45 7.70 -11.93
N SER A 141 3.37 8.48 -11.79
CA SER A 141 3.43 9.95 -11.72
C SER A 141 3.48 10.50 -10.30
N GLU A 142 3.18 9.66 -9.30
CA GLU A 142 3.20 9.98 -7.86
C GLU A 142 4.50 9.54 -7.19
#